data_AF-A0A401QA33-F1
#
_entry.id   AF-A0A401QA33-F1
#
_cell.length_a   1.000
_cell.length_b   1.000
_cell.length_c   1.000
_cell.angle_alpha   90.00
_cell.angle_beta   90.00
_cell.angle_gamma   90.00
#
_symmetry.space_group_name_H-M   'P 1'
#
loop_
_entity.id
_entity.type
_entity.pdbx_description
1 polymer ?
#
loop_
_entity_poly.entity_id
_entity_poly.type
_entity_poly.pdbx_seq_one_letter_code
_entity_poly.pdbx_strand_id
1 'polypeptide(L)'
;MLEEDLAPGKSSIAVNNCIRQLSYHKSNLHDTAGNWGEGKDMLLLLEDDTLNLIDPLGQSLLHTQPIVSIRVWGVGRDNGR
;
A
#
# COMPACT_ATOMS: atom_id res chain seq x y z
N MET A 1 5.67 4.18 -11.09
CA MET A 1 5.36 5.54 -10.60
C MET A 1 6.66 6.32 -10.60
N LEU A 2 6.68 7.49 -11.24
CA LEU A 2 7.86 8.33 -11.37
C LEU A 2 7.89 9.37 -10.25
N GLU A 3 9.06 9.93 -9.94
CA GLU A 3 9.18 10.97 -8.89
C GLU A 3 8.35 12.22 -9.22
N GLU A 4 8.18 12.54 -10.50
CA GLU A 4 7.32 13.64 -10.96
C GLU A 4 5.84 13.44 -10.66
N ASP A 5 5.37 12.18 -10.53
CA ASP A 5 4.00 11.85 -10.16
C ASP A 5 3.73 12.17 -8.68
N LEU A 6 4.79 12.21 -7.87
CA LEU A 6 4.73 12.50 -6.44
C LEU A 6 4.77 14.01 -6.12
N ALA A 7 4.90 14.86 -7.15
CA ALA A 7 4.91 16.30 -6.98
C ALA A 7 3.58 16.81 -6.38
N PRO A 8 3.60 17.94 -5.64
CA PRO A 8 2.38 18.58 -5.14
C PRO A 8 1.35 18.81 -6.24
N GLY A 9 0.11 18.41 -6.01
CA GLY A 9 -0.99 18.52 -6.98
C GLY A 9 -1.10 17.36 -7.99
N LYS A 10 -0.08 16.51 -8.13
CA LYS A 10 -0.13 15.29 -8.97
C LYS A 10 -0.26 14.01 -8.13
N SER A 11 0.29 14.00 -6.92
CA SER A 11 0.35 12.84 -6.04
C SER A 11 -1.01 12.22 -5.74
N SER A 12 -2.06 13.03 -5.56
CA SER A 12 -3.42 12.55 -5.32
C SER A 12 -4.01 11.79 -6.51
N ILE A 13 -3.72 12.26 -7.73
CA ILE A 13 -4.13 11.61 -8.98
C ILE A 13 -3.35 10.30 -9.15
N ALA A 14 -2.05 10.32 -8.90
CA ALA A 14 -1.19 9.13 -8.96
C ALA A 14 -1.68 8.04 -7.98
N VAL A 15 -1.98 8.40 -6.74
CA VAL A 15 -2.54 7.47 -5.73
C VAL A 15 -3.88 6.90 -6.18
N ASN A 16 -4.82 7.74 -6.62
CA ASN A 16 -6.14 7.26 -7.05
C ASN A 16 -6.05 6.34 -8.28
N ASN A 17 -5.22 6.68 -9.26
CA ASN A 17 -4.97 5.83 -10.43
C ASN A 17 -4.38 4.47 -10.03
N CYS A 18 -3.42 4.45 -9.10
CA CYS A 18 -2.83 3.21 -8.59
C CYS A 18 -3.90 2.31 -7.94
N ILE A 19 -4.75 2.89 -7.08
CA ILE A 19 -5.85 2.16 -6.43
C ILE A 19 -6.80 1.57 -7.47
N ARG A 20 -7.21 2.35 -8.49
CA ARG A 20 -8.08 1.86 -9.57
C ARG A 20 -7.42 0.73 -10.37
N GLN A 21 -6.15 0.89 -10.74
CA GLN A 21 -5.41 -0.13 -11.47
C GLN A 21 -5.39 -1.46 -10.72
N LEU A 22 -5.03 -1.44 -9.42
CA LEU A 22 -5.00 -2.63 -8.57
C LEU A 22 -6.39 -3.22 -8.30
N SER A 23 -7.43 -2.39 -8.25
CA SER A 23 -8.81 -2.85 -7.97
C SER A 23 -9.42 -3.59 -9.17
N TYR A 24 -9.14 -3.15 -10.40
CA TYR A 24 -9.72 -3.75 -11.61
C TYR A 24 -8.83 -4.82 -12.24
N HIS A 25 -7.51 -4.76 -12.03
CA HIS A 25 -6.59 -5.75 -12.57
C HIS A 25 -6.23 -6.74 -11.47
N LYS A 26 -7.00 -7.83 -11.40
CA LYS A 26 -6.63 -9.02 -10.63
C LYS A 26 -5.49 -9.72 -11.36
N SER A 27 -4.29 -9.15 -11.26
CA SER A 27 -3.10 -9.78 -11.82
C SER A 27 -2.84 -11.07 -11.04
N ASN A 28 -2.58 -12.17 -11.74
CA ASN A 28 -1.85 -13.30 -11.13
C ASN A 28 -0.39 -12.88 -10.90
N LEU A 29 -0.18 -11.77 -10.18
CA LEU A 29 1.14 -11.24 -9.88
C LEU A 29 1.76 -12.23 -8.92
N HIS A 30 2.68 -13.04 -9.46
CA HIS A 30 3.65 -13.75 -8.65
C HIS A 30 4.58 -12.68 -8.08
N ASP A 31 4.09 -12.00 -7.03
CA ASP A 31 4.57 -10.69 -6.63
C ASP A 31 5.93 -10.78 -5.92
N THR A 32 6.84 -9.92 -6.34
CA THR A 32 8.11 -9.60 -5.67
C THR A 32 7.92 -9.16 -4.21
N ALA A 33 6.71 -8.78 -3.79
CA ALA A 33 6.36 -8.47 -2.40
C ALA A 33 6.40 -9.68 -1.45
N GLY A 34 6.57 -10.91 -1.94
CA GLY A 34 6.72 -12.09 -1.08
C GLY A 34 5.45 -12.44 -0.30
N ASN A 35 5.59 -12.73 0.99
CA ASN A 35 4.53 -13.36 1.79
C ASN A 35 3.31 -12.48 2.12
N TRP A 36 3.26 -11.21 1.71
CA TRP A 36 2.22 -10.24 2.09
C TRP A 36 1.57 -9.51 0.90
N GLY A 37 1.63 -10.10 -0.30
CA GLY A 37 1.02 -9.55 -1.52
C GLY A 37 -0.51 -9.70 -1.61
N GLU A 38 -1.03 -9.53 -2.84
CA GLU A 38 -2.46 -9.50 -3.17
C GLU A 38 -3.29 -10.64 -2.53
N GLY A 39 -4.45 -10.28 -1.97
CA GLY A 39 -5.44 -11.23 -1.47
C GLY A 39 -5.17 -11.84 -0.10
N LYS A 40 -4.11 -11.39 0.60
CA LYS A 40 -3.79 -11.85 1.96
C LYS A 40 -4.34 -10.89 3.02
N ASP A 41 -4.97 -11.47 4.04
CA ASP A 41 -5.41 -10.74 5.23
C ASP A 41 -4.21 -10.32 6.08
N MET A 42 -4.23 -9.08 6.55
CA MET A 42 -3.14 -8.46 7.31
C MET A 42 -3.66 -7.46 8.34
N LEU A 43 -2.92 -7.27 9.42
CA LEU A 43 -3.09 -6.14 10.33
C LEU A 43 -2.11 -5.03 9.96
N LEU A 44 -2.59 -3.78 9.93
CA LEU A 44 -1.75 -2.59 9.78
C LEU A 44 -1.71 -1.87 11.13
N LEU A 45 -0.52 -1.79 11.71
CA LEU A 45 -0.28 -1.11 12.99
C LEU A 45 0.60 0.12 12.77
N LEU A 46 0.27 1.20 13.49
CA LEU A 46 1.11 2.39 13.59
C LEU A 46 1.63 2.47 15.02
N GLU A 47 2.92 2.25 15.21
CA GLU A 47 3.59 2.19 16.51
C GLU A 47 5.06 2.61 16.36
N ASP A 48 5.60 3.31 17.37
CA ASP A 48 7.01 3.71 17.41
C ASP A 48 7.52 4.37 16.11
N ASP A 49 6.74 5.31 15.56
CA ASP A 49 7.04 6.01 14.29
C ASP A 49 7.21 5.09 13.07
N THR A 50 6.63 3.89 13.13
CA THR A 50 6.64 2.90 12.05
C THR A 50 5.23 2.46 11.66
N LEU A 51 5.05 2.10 10.38
CA LEU A 51 3.93 1.35 9.88
C LEU A 51 4.35 -0.11 9.76
N ASN A 52 3.68 -0.99 10.50
CA ASN A 52 3.95 -2.42 10.53
C ASN A 52 2.80 -3.20 9.89
N LEU A 53 3.15 -4.17 9.06
CA LEU A 53 2.22 -5.19 8.56
C LEU A 53 2.45 -6.47 9.35
N ILE A 54 1.38 -7.04 9.91
CA ILE A 54 1.43 -8.22 10.78
C ILE A 54 0.49 -9.30 10.23
N ASP A 55 0.94 -10.55 10.25
CA ASP A 55 0.10 -11.72 9.99
C ASP A 55 -0.94 -11.86 11.11
N PRO A 56 -2.26 -11.80 10.80
CA PRO A 56 -3.29 -11.83 11.82
C PRO A 56 -3.33 -13.12 12.63
N LEU A 57 -2.93 -14.26 12.04
CA LEU A 57 -2.98 -15.56 12.70
C LEU A 57 -1.75 -15.82 13.55
N GLY A 58 -0.56 -15.74 12.94
CA GLY A 58 0.71 -16.01 13.62
C GLY A 58 1.24 -14.85 14.45
N GLN A 59 0.63 -13.66 14.35
CA GLN A 59 1.11 -12.41 14.96
C GLN A 59 2.57 -12.10 14.57
N SER A 60 2.99 -12.55 13.38
CA SER A 60 4.37 -12.39 12.90
C SER A 60 4.52 -11.10 12.10
N LEU A 61 5.64 -10.41 12.29
CA LEU A 61 5.97 -9.18 11.55
C LEU A 61 6.29 -9.53 10.09
N LEU A 62 5.52 -8.96 9.15
CA LEU A 62 5.66 -9.17 7.71
C LEU A 62 6.51 -8.05 7.07
N HIS A 63 6.30 -6.81 7.51
CA HIS A 63 6.98 -5.64 6.98
C HIS A 63 6.98 -4.47 7.97
N THR A 64 8.01 -3.64 7.92
CA THR A 64 8.14 -2.39 8.70
C THR A 64 8.58 -1.26 7.78
N GLN A 65 7.85 -0.15 7.81
CA GLN A 65 8.14 1.07 7.07
C GLN A 65 8.20 2.26 8.03
N PRO A 66 9.35 2.92 8.22
CA PRO A 66 9.41 4.16 9.01
C PRO A 66 8.49 5.23 8.43
N ILE A 67 7.63 5.84 9.24
CA ILE A 67 6.62 6.80 8.79
C ILE A 67 7.29 7.97 8.07
N VAL A 68 8.42 8.45 8.61
CA VAL A 68 9.22 9.56 8.04
C VAL A 68 9.72 9.31 6.61
N SER A 69 9.75 8.06 6.16
CA SER A 69 10.21 7.68 4.82
C SER A 69 9.06 7.45 3.84
N ILE A 70 7.80 7.50 4.27
CA ILE A 70 6.64 7.39 3.40
C ILE A 70 6.51 8.69 2.59
N ARG A 71 6.71 8.57 1.27
CA ARG A 71 6.70 9.73 0.35
C ARG A 71 5.30 10.25 0.06
N VAL A 72 4.31 9.35 -0.03
CA VAL A 72 2.92 9.68 -0.34
C VAL A 72 2.00 8.63 0.28
N TRP A 73 0.82 9.07 0.74
CA TRP A 73 -0.28 8.19 1.08
C TRP A 73 -1.60 8.83 0.62
N GLY A 74 -2.66 8.03 0.56
CA GLY A 74 -4.00 8.54 0.28
C GLY A 74 -5.05 7.45 0.36
N VAL A 75 -6.30 7.86 0.28
CA VAL A 75 -7.47 6.97 0.32
C VAL A 75 -8.16 6.96 -1.04
N GLY A 76 -8.72 5.81 -1.41
CA GLY A 76 -9.56 5.69 -2.59
C GLY A 76 -10.82 6.53 -2.43
N ARG A 77 -11.16 7.36 -3.42
CA ARG A 77 -12.34 8.23 -3.37
C ARG A 77 -13.61 7.57 -3.89
N ASP A 78 -13.46 6.52 -4.68
CA ASP A 78 -14.53 6.03 -5.54
C ASP A 78 -15.31 4.84 -4.95
N ASN A 79 -15.05 4.44 -3.70
CA ASN A 79 -15.68 3.26 -3.07
C ASN A 79 -15.67 1.99 -3.97
N GLY A 80 -14.66 1.85 -4.85
CA GLY A 80 -14.56 0.74 -5.80
C GLY A 80 -15.46 0.85 -7.06
N ARG A 81 -15.98 2.04 -7.39
CA ARG A 81 -16.79 2.31 -8.60
C ARG A 81 -16.06 3.08 -9.68
#